data_AF-A0A6A6DDG7-F1
#
_entry.id   AF-A0A6A6DDG7-F1
#
_cell.length_a   1.000
_cell.length_b   1.000
_cell.length_c   1.000
_cell.angle_alpha   90.00
_cell.angle_beta   90.00
_cell.angle_gamma   90.00
#
_symmetry.space_group_name_H-M   'P 1'
#
loop_
_entity.id
_entity.type
_entity.pdbx_description
1 polymer ?
#
loop_
_entity_poly.entity_id
_entity_poly.type
_entity_poly.pdbx_seq_one_letter_code
_entity_poly.pdbx_strand_id
1 'polypeptide(L)'
;MPTEVASPKNKSPSRSIRHFVCSKHVIIAVVHVAKTRWVYHLKENQLQPLVLLEESTPVVLALALSPDGTTIALGCGDSTLVYRTVAGEVYKTWKLPRPNDLNRRAVRVHKLNFSVDSRRLISCIQVEGKDNSDKHAVPYGVCPGYMIPEI
;
A
#
# COMPACT_ATOMS: atom_id res chain seq x y z
N MET A 1 10.55 48.68 12.78
CA MET A 1 10.70 47.47 13.63
C MET A 1 9.81 46.39 13.04
N PRO A 2 10.34 45.26 12.53
CA PRO A 2 9.50 44.20 12.02
C PRO A 2 8.94 43.38 13.17
N THR A 3 7.63 43.21 13.18
CA THR A 3 6.87 42.45 14.18
C THR A 3 7.21 40.97 14.06
N GLU A 4 7.75 40.39 15.13
CA GLU A 4 8.03 38.97 15.24
C GLU A 4 6.69 38.21 15.23
N VAL A 5 6.39 37.52 14.13
CA VAL A 5 5.21 36.64 14.05
C VAL A 5 5.52 35.41 14.88
N ALA A 6 4.92 35.33 16.06
CA ALA A 6 5.03 34.18 16.94
C ALA A 6 4.67 32.89 16.18
N SER A 7 5.64 31.99 16.03
CA SER A 7 5.38 30.64 15.53
C SER A 7 4.41 29.93 16.48
N PRO A 8 3.33 29.29 15.99
CA PRO A 8 2.37 28.65 16.86
C PRO A 8 3.01 27.44 17.55
N LYS A 9 3.22 27.57 18.87
CA LYS A 9 3.64 26.50 19.77
C LYS A 9 2.54 25.43 19.81
N ASN A 10 2.93 24.16 19.65
CA ASN A 10 2.10 22.95 19.78
C ASN A 10 0.99 22.72 18.74
N LYS A 11 1.34 22.69 17.45
CA LYS A 11 0.49 22.01 16.47
C LYS A 11 0.67 20.50 16.66
N SER A 12 -0.37 19.80 17.11
CA SER A 12 -0.38 18.34 17.16
C SER A 12 -0.03 17.78 15.77
N PRO A 13 0.74 16.68 15.68
CA PRO A 13 1.13 16.14 14.39
C PRO A 13 -0.13 15.83 13.59
N SER A 14 -0.22 16.38 12.37
CA SER A 14 -1.36 16.14 11.49
C SER A 14 -1.49 14.65 11.23
N ARG A 15 -2.71 14.13 11.41
CA ARG A 15 -3.09 12.75 11.08
C ARG A 15 -4.13 12.80 9.98
N SER A 16 -3.88 12.10 8.89
CA SER A 16 -4.84 11.98 7.79
C SER A 16 -4.94 10.52 7.33
N ILE A 17 -6.16 10.01 7.23
CA ILE A 17 -6.42 8.75 6.54
C ILE A 17 -6.33 9.05 5.05
N ARG A 18 -5.43 8.36 4.35
CA ARG A 18 -5.20 8.57 2.91
C ARG A 18 -5.91 7.54 2.06
N HIS A 19 -5.99 6.31 2.56
CA HIS A 19 -6.64 5.19 1.92
C HIS A 19 -7.26 4.32 3.01
N PHE A 20 -8.37 3.66 2.70
CA PHE A 20 -8.93 2.60 3.53
C PHE A 20 -9.65 1.58 2.66
N VAL A 21 -9.70 0.34 3.14
CA VAL A 21 -10.39 -0.78 2.50
C VAL A 21 -10.98 -1.67 3.57
N CYS A 22 -12.00 -2.44 3.22
CA CYS A 22 -12.63 -3.39 4.11
C CYS A 22 -12.83 -4.75 3.46
N SER A 23 -12.81 -5.78 4.29
CA SER A 23 -13.33 -7.11 4.02
C SER A 23 -14.44 -7.40 5.04
N LYS A 24 -14.94 -8.65 5.07
CA LYS A 24 -16.00 -9.06 6.01
C LYS A 24 -15.66 -8.79 7.48
N HIS A 25 -14.39 -8.91 7.86
CA HIS A 25 -13.97 -8.87 9.27
C HIS A 25 -12.83 -7.90 9.58
N VAL A 26 -12.24 -7.28 8.54
CA VAL A 26 -11.05 -6.45 8.69
C VAL A 26 -11.24 -5.16 7.92
N ILE A 27 -11.00 -4.04 8.59
CA ILE A 27 -10.83 -2.74 7.94
C ILE A 27 -9.37 -2.35 8.08
N ILE A 28 -8.75 -1.99 6.96
CA ILE A 28 -7.38 -1.50 6.90
C ILE A 28 -7.39 -0.05 6.47
N ALA A 29 -6.58 0.77 7.12
CA ALA A 29 -6.39 2.17 6.76
C ALA A 29 -4.89 2.49 6.63
N VAL A 30 -4.55 3.30 5.64
CA VAL A 30 -3.22 3.92 5.55
C VAL A 30 -3.34 5.33 6.08
N VAL A 31 -2.60 5.60 7.16
CA VAL A 31 -2.64 6.86 7.88
C VAL A 31 -1.28 7.56 7.76
N HIS A 32 -1.31 8.80 7.31
CA HIS A 32 -0.13 9.67 7.33
C HIS A 32 -0.13 10.43 8.66
N VAL A 33 0.93 10.27 9.44
CA VAL A 33 1.17 10.95 10.72
C VAL A 33 2.49 11.72 10.62
N ALA A 34 2.41 13.05 10.55
CA ALA A 34 3.56 13.93 10.31
C ALA A 34 4.36 13.54 9.05
N LYS A 35 5.55 12.91 9.19
CA LYS A 35 6.39 12.41 8.09
C LYS A 35 6.30 10.89 7.90
N THR A 36 5.62 10.20 8.81
CA THR A 36 5.55 8.73 8.83
C THR A 36 4.24 8.24 8.25
N ARG A 37 4.26 7.07 7.62
CA ARG A 37 3.05 6.43 7.11
C ARG A 37 2.86 5.10 7.81
N TRP A 38 1.65 4.87 8.26
CA TRP A 38 1.29 3.68 9.02
C TRP A 38 0.14 2.96 8.33
N VAL A 39 0.19 1.64 8.34
CA VAL A 39 -0.97 0.79 8.10
C VAL A 39 -1.58 0.49 9.46
N TYR A 40 -2.88 0.71 9.58
CA TYR A 40 -3.68 0.38 10.75
C TYR A 40 -4.72 -0.68 10.38
N HIS A 41 -5.08 -1.52 11.34
CA HIS A 41 -6.32 -2.29 11.29
C HIS A 41 -7.32 -1.76 12.31
N LEU A 42 -8.62 -1.85 12.00
CA LEU A 42 -9.67 -1.59 12.98
C LEU A 42 -9.99 -2.89 13.70
N LYS A 43 -9.70 -2.94 15.00
CA LYS A 43 -10.03 -4.06 15.88
C LYS A 43 -10.77 -3.50 17.09
N GLU A 44 -11.90 -4.11 17.45
CA GLU A 44 -12.69 -3.70 18.63
C GLU A 44 -13.03 -2.19 18.64
N ASN A 45 -13.42 -1.65 17.48
CA ASN A 45 -13.69 -0.22 17.26
C ASN A 45 -12.51 0.74 17.52
N GLN A 46 -11.27 0.22 17.57
CA GLN A 46 -10.07 1.04 17.70
C GLN A 46 -9.09 0.76 16.57
N LEU A 47 -8.51 1.83 16.01
CA LEU A 47 -7.43 1.71 15.04
C LEU A 47 -6.15 1.34 15.79
N GLN A 48 -5.64 0.14 15.55
CA GLN A 48 -4.37 -0.32 16.11
C GLN A 48 -3.31 -0.34 15.00
N PRO A 49 -2.08 0.11 15.28
CA PRO A 49 -1.01 0.15 14.29
C PRO A 49 -0.60 -1.28 13.92
N LEU A 50 -0.46 -1.54 12.62
CA LEU A 50 -0.09 -2.84 12.08
C LEU A 50 1.31 -2.81 11.44
N VAL A 51 1.59 -1.78 10.63
CA VAL A 51 2.89 -1.61 9.96
C VAL A 51 3.31 -0.15 9.97
N LEU A 52 4.55 0.12 10.37
CA LEU A 52 5.24 1.38 10.06
C LEU A 52 5.93 1.22 8.70
N LEU A 53 5.56 2.06 7.72
CA LEU A 53 6.25 2.09 6.44
C LEU A 53 7.58 2.84 6.60
N GLU A 54 8.64 2.28 6.04
CA GLU A 54 9.96 2.92 6.02
C GLU A 54 9.89 4.31 5.39
N GLU A 55 10.73 5.23 5.84
CA GLU A 55 10.80 6.59 5.29
C GLU A 55 11.10 6.57 3.78
N SER A 56 11.96 5.63 3.37
CA SER A 56 12.34 5.33 1.97
C SER A 56 11.20 4.77 1.11
N THR A 57 10.10 4.31 1.71
CA THR A 57 8.96 3.78 0.97
C THR A 57 8.32 4.93 0.18
N PRO A 58 8.12 4.79 -1.14
CA PRO A 58 7.43 5.83 -1.91
C PRO A 58 6.01 6.10 -1.40
N VAL A 59 5.40 7.18 -1.88
CA VAL A 59 4.01 7.50 -1.54
C VAL A 59 3.10 6.31 -1.89
N VAL A 60 2.21 5.96 -0.96
CA VAL A 60 1.16 4.97 -1.17
C VAL A 60 0.08 5.59 -2.04
N LEU A 61 -0.08 5.06 -3.24
CA LEU A 61 -1.04 5.53 -4.24
C LEU A 61 -2.25 4.60 -4.38
N ALA A 62 -2.09 3.32 -4.03
CA ALA A 62 -3.14 2.33 -4.09
C ALA A 62 -3.10 1.42 -2.85
N LEU A 63 -4.28 0.94 -2.43
CA LEU A 63 -4.47 0.00 -1.33
C LEU A 63 -5.50 -1.05 -1.79
N ALA A 64 -5.20 -2.32 -1.55
CA ALA A 64 -6.14 -3.42 -1.72
C ALA A 64 -6.03 -4.40 -0.55
N LEU A 65 -7.15 -5.01 -0.18
CA LEU A 65 -7.24 -6.09 0.78
C LEU A 65 -7.86 -7.30 0.08
N SER A 66 -7.28 -8.48 0.27
CA SER A 66 -7.87 -9.71 -0.24
C SER A 66 -9.25 -9.96 0.38
N PRO A 67 -10.19 -10.55 -0.35
CA PRO A 67 -11.51 -10.90 0.19
C PRO A 67 -11.48 -11.71 1.48
N ASP A 68 -10.48 -12.59 1.65
CA ASP A 68 -10.26 -13.37 2.87
C ASP A 68 -9.75 -12.53 4.07
N GLY A 69 -9.39 -11.26 3.86
CA GLY A 69 -8.90 -10.34 4.89
C GLY A 69 -7.46 -10.58 5.35
N THR A 70 -6.75 -11.52 4.74
CA THR A 70 -5.42 -11.97 5.20
C THR A 70 -4.26 -11.37 4.42
N THR A 71 -4.49 -10.69 3.31
CA THR A 71 -3.43 -10.14 2.46
C THR A 71 -3.70 -8.68 2.11
N ILE A 72 -2.78 -7.80 2.47
CA ILE A 72 -2.80 -6.37 2.17
C ILE A 72 -1.80 -6.11 1.05
N ALA A 73 -2.21 -5.39 0.01
CA ALA A 73 -1.32 -4.91 -1.05
C ALA A 73 -1.32 -3.38 -1.11
N LEU A 74 -0.14 -2.79 -1.12
CA LEU A 74 0.09 -1.34 -1.24
C LEU A 74 0.84 -1.04 -2.53
N GLY A 75 0.28 -0.17 -3.36
CA GLY A 75 0.98 0.38 -4.53
C GLY A 75 1.80 1.58 -4.10
N CYS A 76 3.13 1.43 -4.09
CA CYS A 76 4.08 2.42 -3.61
C CYS A 76 5.06 2.79 -4.73
N GLY A 77 4.85 3.95 -5.36
CA GLY A 77 5.61 4.32 -6.57
C GLY A 77 5.44 3.22 -7.62
N ASP A 78 6.54 2.72 -8.17
CA ASP A 78 6.57 1.65 -9.18
C ASP A 78 6.53 0.22 -8.61
N SER A 79 6.45 0.09 -7.28
CA SER A 79 6.51 -1.19 -6.58
C SER A 79 5.20 -1.52 -5.88
N THR A 80 4.96 -2.80 -5.64
CA THR A 80 3.84 -3.25 -4.79
C THR A 80 4.40 -3.94 -3.56
N LEU A 81 4.08 -3.41 -2.37
CA LEU A 81 4.34 -4.07 -1.10
C LEU A 81 3.15 -4.96 -0.76
N VAL A 82 3.41 -6.19 -0.34
CA VAL A 82 2.39 -7.15 0.05
C VAL A 82 2.68 -7.64 1.46
N TYR A 83 1.67 -7.62 2.31
CA TYR A 83 1.74 -8.09 3.69
C TYR A 83 0.69 -9.18 3.87
N ARG A 84 1.11 -10.35 4.35
CA ARG A 84 0.19 -11.38 4.84
C ARG A 84 0.04 -11.22 6.33
N THR A 85 -1.20 -11.16 6.77
CA THR A 85 -1.59 -11.03 8.17
C THR A 85 -2.22 -12.32 8.67
N VAL A 86 -1.94 -12.66 9.93
CA VAL A 86 -2.56 -13.78 10.64
C VAL A 86 -2.86 -13.29 12.05
N ALA A 87 -4.10 -13.47 12.51
CA ALA A 87 -4.56 -13.03 13.84
C ALA A 87 -4.33 -11.54 14.14
N GLY A 88 -4.31 -10.69 13.10
CA GLY A 88 -4.10 -9.24 13.26
C GLY A 88 -2.64 -8.81 13.32
N GLU A 89 -1.70 -9.72 13.07
CA GLU A 89 -0.26 -9.44 13.04
C GLU A 89 0.31 -9.73 11.65
N VAL A 90 1.39 -9.04 11.27
CA VAL A 90 2.08 -9.33 10.01
C VAL A 90 2.90 -10.61 10.15
N TYR A 91 2.52 -11.62 9.38
CA TYR A 91 3.21 -12.90 9.30
C TYR A 91 4.32 -12.89 8.25
N LYS A 92 4.09 -12.27 7.09
CA LYS A 92 5.06 -12.27 5.99
C LYS A 92 4.92 -11.03 5.11
N THR A 93 6.05 -10.58 4.56
CA THR A 93 6.12 -9.41 3.69
C THR A 93 6.82 -9.77 2.38
N TRP A 94 6.33 -9.21 1.28
CA TRP A 94 6.95 -9.28 -0.03
C TRP A 94 6.98 -7.91 -0.68
N LYS A 95 8.04 -7.63 -1.42
CA LYS A 95 8.06 -6.52 -2.38
C LYS A 95 8.00 -7.12 -3.76
N LEU A 96 6.84 -7.02 -4.40
CA LEU A 96 6.70 -7.45 -5.78
C LEU A 96 7.48 -6.46 -6.65
N PRO A 97 8.51 -6.93 -7.39
CA PRO A 97 9.28 -6.07 -8.26
C PRO A 97 8.39 -5.59 -9.41
N ARG A 98 8.84 -4.51 -10.06
CA ARG A 98 8.29 -4.10 -11.35
C ARG A 98 8.26 -5.31 -12.30
N PRO A 99 7.17 -5.51 -13.05
CA PRO A 99 7.16 -6.50 -14.13
C PRO A 99 8.36 -6.29 -15.06
N ASN A 100 9.14 -7.35 -15.30
CA ASN A 100 10.41 -7.25 -16.03
C ASN A 100 10.23 -6.74 -17.47
N ASP A 101 9.08 -7.01 -18.07
CA ASP A 101 8.67 -6.54 -19.41
C ASP A 101 8.51 -5.01 -19.50
N LEU A 102 8.27 -4.33 -18.37
CA LEU A 102 8.09 -2.88 -18.33
C LEU A 102 9.40 -2.09 -18.19
N ASN A 103 10.54 -2.76 -18.00
CA ASN A 103 11.87 -2.14 -17.84
C ASN A 103 11.84 -0.96 -16.81
N ARG A 104 12.67 0.08 -17.02
CA ARG A 104 12.69 1.30 -16.20
C ARG A 104 11.51 2.25 -16.45
N ARG A 105 10.54 1.89 -17.29
CA ARG A 105 9.45 2.79 -17.70
C ARG A 105 8.24 2.76 -16.79
N ALA A 106 8.14 1.77 -15.91
CA ALA A 106 7.10 1.76 -14.89
C ALA A 106 7.31 2.94 -13.93
N VAL A 107 6.32 3.81 -13.85
CA VAL A 107 6.35 5.05 -13.07
C VAL A 107 5.64 4.87 -11.74
N ARG A 108 4.37 4.45 -11.78
CA ARG A 108 3.55 4.33 -10.58
C ARG A 108 2.42 3.32 -10.69
N VAL A 109 2.16 2.60 -9.59
CA VAL A 109 0.99 1.73 -9.40
C VAL A 109 -0.21 2.60 -9.01
N HIS A 110 -1.23 2.64 -9.85
CA HIS A 110 -2.44 3.46 -9.66
C HIS A 110 -3.59 2.72 -9.01
N LYS A 111 -3.76 1.43 -9.36
CA LYS A 111 -4.83 0.60 -8.83
C LYS A 111 -4.34 -0.81 -8.55
N LEU A 112 -4.97 -1.43 -7.56
CA LEU A 112 -4.75 -2.80 -7.14
C LEU A 112 -6.11 -3.44 -6.90
N ASN A 113 -6.28 -4.72 -7.28
CA ASN A 113 -7.45 -5.50 -6.92
C ASN A 113 -7.08 -6.98 -6.77
N PHE A 114 -7.64 -7.61 -5.75
CA PHE A 114 -7.57 -9.06 -5.61
C PHE A 114 -8.69 -9.74 -6.39
N SER A 115 -8.42 -10.94 -6.89
CA SER A 115 -9.47 -11.84 -7.33
C SER A 115 -10.36 -12.28 -6.15
N VAL A 116 -11.59 -12.69 -6.45
CA VAL A 116 -12.58 -13.12 -5.44
C VAL A 116 -12.09 -14.29 -4.60
N ASP A 117 -11.28 -15.18 -5.18
CA ASP A 117 -10.65 -16.32 -4.49
C ASP A 117 -9.43 -15.93 -3.64
N SER A 118 -9.07 -14.65 -3.57
CA SER A 118 -7.91 -14.10 -2.85
C SER A 118 -6.53 -14.56 -3.36
N ARG A 119 -6.45 -15.29 -4.48
CA ARG A 119 -5.20 -15.89 -4.96
C ARG A 119 -4.41 -15.04 -5.93
N ARG A 120 -5.07 -14.11 -6.62
CA ARG A 120 -4.45 -13.29 -7.66
C ARG A 120 -4.58 -11.81 -7.30
N LEU A 121 -3.57 -11.06 -7.69
CA LEU A 121 -3.55 -9.60 -7.62
C LEU A 121 -3.37 -9.06 -9.03
N ILE A 122 -4.24 -8.16 -9.44
CA ILE A 122 -4.07 -7.35 -10.65
C ILE A 122 -3.67 -5.94 -10.25
N SER A 123 -2.76 -5.33 -11.00
CA SER A 123 -2.38 -3.94 -10.81
C SER A 123 -2.53 -3.16 -12.11
N CYS A 124 -2.80 -1.86 -11.99
CA CYS A 124 -2.71 -0.92 -13.10
C CYS A 124 -1.50 -0.01 -12.84
N ILE A 125 -0.56 -0.02 -13.78
CA ILE A 125 0.72 0.70 -13.67
C ILE A 125 0.78 1.73 -14.78
N GLN A 126 1.11 2.97 -14.44
CA GLN A 126 1.48 3.98 -15.42
C GLN A 126 2.89 3.68 -15.93
N VAL A 127 3.03 3.72 -17.25
CA VAL A 127 4.26 3.47 -17.98
C VAL A 127 4.54 4.67 -18.87
N GLU A 128 5.76 5.16 -18.82
CA GLU A 128 6.21 6.24 -19.70
C GLU A 128 6.50 5.68 -21.12
N GLY A 129 5.87 6.28 -22.13
CA GLY A 129 6.08 5.95 -23.54
C GLY A 129 7.46 6.39 -24.05
N LYS A 130 7.89 5.84 -25.20
CA LYS A 130 9.12 6.28 -25.88
C LYS A 130 9.08 7.76 -26.33
N ASP A 131 7.87 8.27 -26.46
CA ASP A 131 7.48 9.60 -26.91
C ASP A 131 7.03 10.50 -25.75
N ASN A 132 7.39 10.15 -24.50
CA ASN A 132 6.96 10.86 -23.29
C ASN A 132 5.44 10.89 -23.10
N SER A 133 4.71 9.98 -23.76
CA SER A 133 3.27 9.81 -23.57
C SER A 133 2.98 8.90 -22.37
N ASP A 134 1.99 9.27 -21.55
CA ASP A 134 1.54 8.41 -20.45
C ASP A 134 0.71 7.25 -20.99
N LYS A 135 1.14 6.01 -20.69
CA LYS A 135 0.44 4.77 -21.02
C LYS A 135 0.13 3.98 -19.76
N HIS A 136 -0.75 2.98 -19.89
CA HIS A 136 -1.08 2.08 -18.80
C HIS A 136 -0.77 0.62 -19.17
N ALA A 137 -0.20 -0.12 -18.23
CA ALA A 137 -0.04 -1.56 -18.28
C ALA A 137 -0.82 -2.20 -17.14
N VAL A 138 -1.35 -3.40 -17.39
CA VAL A 138 -2.19 -4.12 -16.42
C VAL A 138 -1.59 -5.50 -16.14
N PRO A 139 -0.50 -5.59 -15.35
CA PRO A 139 0.05 -6.88 -14.97
C PRO A 139 -0.83 -7.57 -13.92
N TYR A 140 -0.74 -8.89 -13.87
CA TYR A 140 -1.35 -9.72 -12.83
C TYR A 140 -0.34 -10.74 -12.32
N GLY A 141 -0.54 -11.22 -11.10
CA GLY A 141 0.32 -12.24 -10.49
C GLY A 141 -0.43 -13.09 -9.47
N VAL A 142 0.17 -14.23 -9.12
CA VAL A 142 -0.31 -15.09 -8.03
C VAL A 142 0.31 -14.60 -6.73
N CYS A 143 -0.51 -14.44 -5.69
CA CYS A 143 -0.03 -14.00 -4.40
C CYS A 143 0.78 -15.11 -3.72
N PRO A 144 2.05 -14.88 -3.35
CA PRO A 144 2.99 -15.91 -2.91
C PRO A 144 2.64 -16.59 -1.56
N GLY A 145 1.59 -16.14 -0.87
CA GLY A 145 1.05 -16.83 0.31
C GLY A 145 0.28 -18.12 0.01
N TYR A 146 -0.05 -18.37 -1.27
CA TYR A 146 -0.78 -19.55 -1.75
C TYR A 146 0.13 -20.61 -2.41
N MET A 147 1.43 -20.35 -2.52
CA MET A 147 2.39 -21.43 -2.78
C MET A 147 2.60 -22.16 -1.45
N ILE A 148 1.99 -23.33 -1.32
CA ILE A 148 2.45 -24.38 -0.41
C ILE A 148 3.95 -24.53 -0.72
N PRO A 149 4.87 -24.50 0.27
CA PRO A 149 6.24 -24.88 -0.03
C PRO A 149 6.18 -26.32 -0.53
N GLU A 150 6.66 -26.58 -1.74
CA GLU A 150 6.95 -27.94 -2.15
C GLU A 150 7.92 -28.51 -1.10
N ILE A 151 7.52 -29.64 -0.52
CA ILE A 151 8.27 -30.42 0.47
C ILE A 151 9.47 -31.05 -0.23
#